data_AF-A0A8H5MNT1-F1
#
_entry.id   AF-A0A8H5MNT1-F1
#
_cell.length_a   1.000
_cell.length_b   1.000
_cell.length_c   1.000
_cell.angle_alpha   90.00
_cell.angle_beta   90.00
_cell.angle_gamma   90.00
#
_symmetry.space_group_name_H-M   'P 1'
#
loop_
_entity.id
_entity.type
_entity.pdbx_description
1 polymer ?
#
loop_
_entity_poly.entity_id
_entity_poly.type
_entity_poly.pdbx_seq_one_letter_code
_entity_poly.pdbx_strand_id
1 'polypeptide(L)'
;MSTIASPRDPPRRTPTNSNRPSFETSRSALASPVLTQGPTQPPGPPQQQQRKTSNRAALREYYNLRASAPRIEIPDSEVPATEIDAPDFNVDEYVAKVVEKSSLEELLRLYTRVVGEVRALDAEKKALVYDNYSKLITATETIRKMRANMDPLNPMASTLDPAIAQIYSQASSIRDALRETVPSPDSEEGKKRDAATRQQRTRELAAQVLATPERLRALVSEGKISQARKEWVMPRKLLESWKEKGLGGSDVEECIEEGDEALRPVDNKSSSSSPRISRDERPSRDERRSRDSPQLDFLAHLLQGLFLFNSSPKMAGNGAWGAWQVESSTFTKAVVAAMQKLYPEEIADKSWDNVGLLVGNSENDAKTTNKVLVTNDLTYQVAVDAIEQDVSVIVSYHPFIFGGLKSITNKDPQQATLLRLAKAGIAVYCPHTAVDAAPEGLNTWLADIVSGPHQSQRSVAIPCSSAPSSHSGAGYGAIGRFEGDVSLSEIILRLAEKLGGLKHVMVASPVGADVKTTKISSFGVCAGSGYDVLKKAEVDLLVTGETSHHSALRAIQQGQTLVQVFHSNSERGYLQEVLRLKLEAAMKENVPEVEVVVSKYDKDPFTILDVNDLK
;
A
#
# COMPACT_ATOMS: atom_id res chain seq x y z
N MET A 1 46.89 53.30 41.48
CA MET A 1 47.50 53.85 40.26
C MET A 1 46.60 53.40 39.11
N SER A 2 45.48 54.09 38.81
CA SER A 2 45.32 55.36 38.04
C SER A 2 45.76 55.14 36.58
N THR A 3 44.96 55.29 35.51
CA THR A 3 43.86 56.22 35.11
C THR A 3 43.11 55.64 33.88
N ILE A 4 41.77 55.50 33.81
CA ILE A 4 40.69 56.42 33.32
C ILE A 4 40.94 57.15 31.97
N ALA A 5 40.14 56.84 30.93
CA ALA A 5 39.19 57.76 30.25
C ALA A 5 38.55 57.16 28.95
N SER A 6 37.21 57.20 28.86
CA SER A 6 36.35 57.09 27.64
C SER A 6 35.70 58.48 27.37
N PRO A 7 34.71 58.69 26.46
CA PRO A 7 34.37 58.16 25.11
C PRO A 7 34.20 59.29 24.05
N ARG A 8 33.89 58.99 22.77
CA ARG A 8 33.39 60.02 21.83
C ARG A 8 32.56 59.48 20.65
N ASP A 9 31.41 60.13 20.44
CA ASP A 9 30.53 60.25 19.25
C ASP A 9 29.96 61.70 19.27
N PRO A 10 29.29 62.29 18.24
CA PRO A 10 29.12 61.97 16.81
C PRO A 10 29.46 63.20 15.88
N PRO A 11 29.07 63.23 14.57
CA PRO A 11 27.96 64.13 14.19
C PRO A 11 27.03 63.67 13.04
N ARG A 12 25.96 64.45 12.85
CA ARG A 12 24.71 64.25 12.09
C ARG A 12 24.68 65.13 10.82
N ARG A 13 24.27 64.60 9.65
CA ARG A 13 23.23 65.11 8.70
C ARG A 13 23.33 64.51 7.27
N THR A 14 22.15 64.26 6.72
CA THR A 14 21.60 63.60 5.49
C THR A 14 21.90 64.34 4.15
N PRO A 15 21.69 63.77 2.91
CA PRO A 15 20.34 63.52 2.34
C PRO A 15 20.12 62.34 1.35
N THR A 16 18.91 61.75 1.49
CA THR A 16 17.83 61.43 0.49
C THR A 16 17.88 60.30 -0.55
N ASN A 17 16.75 59.56 -0.55
CA ASN A 17 16.02 58.81 -1.60
C ASN A 17 16.57 57.43 -2.03
N SER A 18 15.77 56.35 -2.19
CA SER A 18 14.31 56.23 -2.32
C SER A 18 13.79 54.80 -2.08
N ASN A 19 12.55 54.75 -1.56
CA ASN A 19 11.44 53.83 -1.87
C ASN A 19 11.47 52.35 -1.45
N ARG A 20 10.83 52.11 -0.30
CA ARG A 20 9.94 50.97 -0.04
C ARG A 20 8.69 51.51 0.66
N PRO A 21 7.48 51.02 0.33
CA PRO A 21 6.43 51.05 1.33
C PRO A 21 5.73 49.69 1.49
N SER A 22 5.72 49.22 2.73
CA SER A 22 4.64 48.46 3.34
C SER A 22 3.55 49.44 3.79
N PHE A 23 2.27 49.04 3.76
CA PHE A 23 1.38 48.97 4.93
C PHE A 23 -0.07 48.63 4.55
N GLU A 24 -0.68 47.85 5.45
CA GLU A 24 -2.08 47.64 5.79
C GLU A 24 -2.96 48.93 5.64
N THR A 25 -4.30 48.96 5.48
CA THR A 25 -5.38 48.24 6.17
C THR A 25 -6.75 48.66 5.59
N SER A 26 -7.77 47.81 5.77
CA SER A 26 -9.19 48.12 6.12
C SER A 26 -10.23 48.65 5.10
N ARG A 27 -11.19 47.75 4.83
CA ARG A 27 -12.68 47.84 4.87
C ARG A 27 -13.42 48.98 4.14
N SER A 28 -14.41 48.59 3.32
CA SER A 28 -15.80 49.13 3.33
C SER A 28 -16.75 48.27 2.50
N ALA A 29 -18.04 48.28 2.87
CA ALA A 29 -19.06 47.27 2.60
C ALA A 29 -20.09 47.67 1.51
N LEU A 30 -20.74 46.62 0.95
CA LEU A 30 -22.15 46.48 0.54
C LEU A 30 -22.89 47.62 -0.20
N ALA A 31 -23.31 47.35 -1.45
CA ALA A 31 -24.69 47.54 -1.94
C ALA A 31 -24.88 46.94 -3.36
N SER A 32 -25.99 46.24 -3.58
CA SER A 32 -26.53 45.79 -4.89
C SER A 32 -27.88 46.54 -5.14
N PRO A 33 -28.68 46.22 -6.18
CA PRO A 33 -28.49 46.34 -7.64
C PRO A 33 -29.70 47.05 -8.34
N VAL A 34 -29.60 47.53 -9.61
CA VAL A 34 -30.80 47.80 -10.46
C VAL A 34 -30.51 47.56 -11.96
N LEU A 35 -31.52 46.98 -12.63
CA LEU A 35 -31.68 46.54 -14.03
C LEU A 35 -31.87 47.67 -15.06
N THR A 36 -31.57 47.40 -16.35
CA THR A 36 -32.42 47.79 -17.51
C THR A 36 -31.99 47.07 -18.81
N GLN A 37 -32.99 46.68 -19.62
CA GLN A 37 -32.94 45.82 -20.83
C GLN A 37 -32.81 46.65 -22.13
N GLY A 38 -32.10 46.20 -23.18
CA GLY A 38 -32.57 45.47 -24.38
C GLY A 38 -32.01 46.11 -25.69
N PRO A 39 -32.24 45.64 -26.95
CA PRO A 39 -32.81 44.36 -27.43
C PRO A 39 -32.14 43.69 -28.70
N THR A 40 -32.29 42.35 -28.79
CA THR A 40 -32.62 41.45 -29.94
C THR A 40 -31.91 41.39 -31.31
N GLN A 41 -31.50 40.16 -31.71
CA GLN A 41 -31.67 39.57 -33.06
C GLN A 41 -31.91 38.02 -32.99
N PRO A 42 -32.50 37.35 -34.02
CA PRO A 42 -33.45 36.22 -33.88
C PRO A 42 -32.89 34.86 -34.44
N PRO A 43 -33.64 33.73 -34.57
CA PRO A 43 -33.20 32.41 -34.08
C PRO A 43 -32.91 31.32 -35.15
N GLY A 44 -32.25 30.23 -34.74
CA GLY A 44 -32.10 28.96 -35.48
C GLY A 44 -32.77 27.77 -34.76
N PRO A 45 -33.05 26.65 -35.46
CA PRO A 45 -34.11 25.67 -35.13
C PRO A 45 -33.76 24.60 -34.07
N PRO A 46 -34.73 23.79 -33.58
CA PRO A 46 -34.71 23.19 -32.26
C PRO A 46 -34.27 21.71 -32.25
N GLN A 47 -33.52 21.30 -31.21
CA GLN A 47 -33.41 19.88 -30.83
C GLN A 47 -33.53 19.68 -29.31
N GLN A 48 -34.71 19.18 -28.94
CA GLN A 48 -35.08 18.29 -27.84
C GLN A 48 -34.19 18.26 -26.57
N GLN A 49 -34.60 19.04 -25.56
CA GLN A 49 -34.27 18.76 -24.16
C GLN A 49 -35.32 17.80 -23.56
N GLN A 50 -34.88 16.60 -23.14
CA GLN A 50 -35.57 15.87 -22.08
C GLN A 50 -34.58 15.29 -21.06
N ARG A 51 -34.66 15.87 -19.85
CA ARG A 51 -34.55 15.23 -18.53
C ARG A 51 -33.22 14.52 -18.17
N LYS A 52 -32.15 15.28 -17.91
CA LYS A 52 -31.00 14.80 -17.09
C LYS A 52 -30.38 15.83 -16.12
N THR A 53 -31.03 16.97 -15.85
CA THR A 53 -30.42 18.06 -15.05
C THR A 53 -30.95 18.21 -13.62
N SER A 54 -32.08 17.59 -13.23
CA SER A 54 -32.63 17.78 -11.87
C SER A 54 -31.87 17.01 -10.78
N ASN A 55 -31.37 15.80 -11.07
CA ASN A 55 -30.70 14.98 -10.06
C ASN A 55 -29.35 15.56 -9.61
N ARG A 56 -28.66 16.29 -10.50
CA ARG A 56 -27.37 16.92 -10.18
C ARG A 56 -27.52 18.22 -9.39
N ALA A 57 -28.67 18.88 -9.49
CA ALA A 57 -29.01 20.06 -8.70
C ALA A 57 -29.41 19.68 -7.27
N ALA A 58 -30.26 18.65 -7.11
CA ALA A 58 -30.67 18.13 -5.79
C ALA A 58 -29.46 17.58 -4.99
N LEU A 59 -28.51 16.92 -5.66
CA LEU A 59 -27.27 16.45 -5.01
C LEU A 59 -26.39 17.61 -4.52
N ARG A 60 -26.33 18.73 -5.24
CA ARG A 60 -25.52 19.90 -4.85
C ARG A 60 -26.07 20.62 -3.63
N GLU A 61 -27.39 20.64 -3.50
CA GLU A 61 -28.10 21.20 -2.35
C GLU A 61 -27.96 20.28 -1.12
N TYR A 62 -28.00 18.97 -1.32
CA TYR A 62 -27.76 17.97 -0.27
C TYR A 62 -26.35 18.03 0.33
N TYR A 63 -25.33 18.35 -0.47
CA TYR A 63 -23.92 18.46 -0.02
C TYR A 63 -23.49 19.88 0.40
N ASN A 64 -24.41 20.84 0.46
CA ASN A 64 -24.13 22.22 0.89
C ASN A 64 -22.94 22.91 0.17
N LEU A 65 -22.70 22.55 -1.10
CA LEU A 65 -21.65 23.15 -1.92
C LEU A 65 -22.11 24.51 -2.45
N ARG A 66 -22.11 25.53 -1.59
CA ARG A 66 -22.24 26.93 -2.02
C ARG A 66 -20.88 27.51 -2.34
N ALA A 67 -20.82 28.16 -3.51
CA ALA A 67 -19.70 28.85 -4.14
C ALA A 67 -18.74 27.98 -4.98
N SER A 68 -18.49 28.50 -6.18
CA SER A 68 -17.61 28.00 -7.22
C SER A 68 -16.20 27.73 -6.71
N ALA A 69 -15.69 26.52 -6.90
CA ALA A 69 -14.25 26.28 -6.86
C ALA A 69 -13.57 27.22 -7.87
N PRO A 70 -12.44 27.86 -7.53
CA PRO A 70 -11.72 28.72 -8.45
C PRO A 70 -11.26 27.88 -9.64
N ARG A 71 -11.57 28.37 -10.85
CA ARG A 71 -11.03 27.82 -12.08
C ARG A 71 -9.52 28.02 -12.02
N ILE A 72 -8.75 26.93 -12.01
CA ILE A 72 -7.30 27.00 -12.13
C ILE A 72 -7.01 27.47 -13.56
N GLU A 73 -6.70 28.75 -13.70
CA GLU A 73 -6.04 29.27 -14.90
C GLU A 73 -4.60 28.74 -14.84
N ILE A 74 -4.29 27.81 -15.72
CA ILE A 74 -2.93 27.35 -15.96
C ILE A 74 -2.23 28.53 -16.63
N PRO A 75 -1.13 29.08 -16.07
CA PRO A 75 -0.34 30.07 -16.78
C PRO A 75 0.14 29.43 -18.08
N ASP A 76 -0.11 30.08 -19.22
CA ASP A 76 0.46 29.66 -20.49
C ASP A 76 1.98 29.53 -20.32
N SER A 77 2.53 28.39 -20.71
CA SER A 77 3.98 28.15 -20.68
C SER A 77 4.65 29.25 -21.50
N GLU A 78 5.64 29.95 -20.93
CA GLU A 78 6.39 31.02 -21.60
C GLU A 78 7.28 30.50 -22.75
N VAL A 79 7.18 29.21 -23.11
CA VAL A 79 7.92 28.60 -24.21
C VAL A 79 7.13 28.77 -25.52
N PRO A 80 7.67 29.50 -26.51
CA PRO A 80 7.03 29.63 -27.82
C PRO A 80 6.88 28.24 -28.48
N ALA A 81 5.68 27.91 -28.96
CA ALA A 81 5.44 26.67 -29.68
C ALA A 81 6.40 26.51 -30.86
N THR A 82 7.13 25.39 -30.89
CA THR A 82 8.11 25.09 -31.94
C THR A 82 7.50 24.20 -33.02
N GLU A 83 8.16 24.08 -34.18
CA GLU A 83 7.74 23.16 -35.26
C GLU A 83 7.66 21.68 -34.80
N ILE A 84 8.30 21.35 -33.67
CA ILE A 84 8.29 20.03 -33.02
C ILE A 84 6.94 19.75 -32.34
N ASP A 85 6.18 20.79 -31.98
CA ASP A 85 4.90 20.70 -31.27
C ASP A 85 3.70 20.58 -32.23
N ALA A 86 3.95 20.50 -33.55
CA ALA A 86 2.91 20.36 -34.56
C ALA A 86 2.29 18.95 -34.54
N PRO A 87 0.95 18.82 -34.68
CA PRO A 87 0.24 17.54 -34.58
C PRO A 87 0.59 16.53 -35.69
N ASP A 88 1.22 16.99 -36.76
CA ASP A 88 1.69 16.24 -37.93
C ASP A 88 3.23 16.11 -37.99
N PHE A 89 3.93 16.39 -36.88
CA PHE A 89 5.39 16.33 -36.82
C PHE A 89 5.93 14.91 -37.05
N ASN A 90 6.80 14.76 -38.06
CA ASN A 90 7.51 13.53 -38.36
C ASN A 90 9.00 13.65 -37.96
N VAL A 91 9.40 12.85 -36.98
CA VAL A 91 10.75 12.87 -36.40
C VAL A 91 11.82 12.49 -37.44
N ASP A 92 11.59 11.41 -38.19
CA ASP A 92 12.60 10.85 -39.10
C ASP A 92 12.84 11.79 -40.29
N GLU A 93 11.78 12.39 -40.82
CA GLU A 93 11.88 13.36 -41.92
C GLU A 93 12.54 14.68 -41.47
N TYR A 94 12.22 15.15 -40.26
CA TYR A 94 12.84 16.34 -39.68
C TYR A 94 14.34 16.14 -39.45
N VAL A 95 14.74 15.02 -38.84
CA VAL A 95 16.16 14.71 -38.58
C VAL A 95 16.91 14.56 -39.90
N ALA A 96 16.36 13.86 -40.89
CA ALA A 96 16.99 13.71 -42.21
C ALA A 96 17.21 15.08 -42.89
N LYS A 97 16.20 15.95 -42.88
CA LYS A 97 16.26 17.30 -43.46
C LYS A 97 17.27 18.21 -42.75
N VAL A 98 17.38 18.09 -41.44
CA VAL A 98 18.31 18.89 -40.62
C VAL A 98 19.74 18.43 -40.80
N VAL A 99 19.99 17.11 -40.85
CA VAL A 99 21.32 16.54 -41.13
C VAL A 99 21.79 16.86 -42.55
N GLU A 100 20.88 16.90 -43.52
CA GLU A 100 21.22 17.22 -44.92
C GLU A 100 21.55 18.71 -45.13
N LYS A 101 20.88 19.62 -44.39
CA LYS A 101 20.95 21.07 -44.65
C LYS A 101 21.82 21.86 -43.68
N SER A 102 22.20 21.28 -42.54
CA SER A 102 22.94 21.99 -41.49
C SER A 102 24.39 21.55 -41.40
N SER A 103 25.27 22.49 -41.09
CA SER A 103 26.65 22.23 -40.74
C SER A 103 26.77 21.53 -39.38
N LEU A 104 27.91 20.88 -39.11
CA LEU A 104 28.18 20.21 -37.84
C LEU A 104 28.06 21.15 -36.63
N GLU A 105 28.48 22.41 -36.79
CA GLU A 105 28.38 23.42 -35.73
C GLU A 105 26.92 23.77 -35.39
N GLU A 106 26.07 23.89 -36.41
CA GLU A 106 24.64 24.14 -36.24
C GLU A 106 23.92 22.93 -35.61
N LEU A 107 24.30 21.70 -35.99
CA LEU A 107 23.80 20.47 -35.39
C LEU A 107 24.15 20.37 -33.90
N LEU A 108 25.37 20.72 -33.51
CA LEU A 108 25.80 20.71 -32.12
C LEU A 108 25.09 21.77 -31.27
N ARG A 109 24.85 22.97 -31.83
CA ARG A 109 24.04 24.01 -31.18
C ARG A 109 22.59 23.57 -31.02
N LEU A 110 22.01 22.95 -32.05
CA LEU A 110 20.65 22.41 -32.02
C LEU A 110 20.52 21.31 -30.96
N TYR A 111 21.45 20.37 -30.92
CA TYR A 111 21.49 19.32 -29.91
C TYR A 111 21.55 19.88 -28.50
N THR A 112 22.44 20.85 -28.25
CA THR A 112 22.59 21.47 -26.93
C THR A 112 21.31 22.20 -26.49
N ARG A 113 20.64 22.87 -27.44
CA ARG A 113 19.37 23.54 -27.21
C ARG A 113 18.25 22.56 -26.84
N VAL A 114 18.05 21.51 -27.65
CA VAL A 114 17.01 20.49 -27.41
C VAL A 114 17.24 19.77 -26.09
N VAL A 115 18.48 19.42 -25.75
CA VAL A 115 18.81 18.81 -24.45
C VAL A 115 18.51 19.78 -23.29
N GLY A 116 18.74 21.08 -23.48
CA GLY A 116 18.36 22.11 -22.51
C GLY A 116 16.85 22.19 -22.30
N GLU A 117 16.08 22.23 -23.39
CA GLU A 117 14.60 22.26 -23.39
C GLU A 117 14.02 21.01 -22.71
N VAL A 118 14.55 19.81 -23.02
CA VAL A 118 14.12 18.55 -22.37
C VAL A 118 14.38 18.57 -20.86
N ARG A 119 15.53 19.09 -20.42
CA ARG A 119 15.85 19.19 -18.99
C ARG A 119 14.97 20.21 -18.27
N ALA A 120 14.65 21.33 -18.92
CA ALA A 120 13.74 22.33 -18.38
C ALA A 120 12.32 21.77 -18.22
N LEU A 121 11.79 21.08 -19.24
CA LEU A 121 10.47 20.44 -19.17
C LEU A 121 10.40 19.35 -18.09
N ASP A 122 11.45 18.55 -17.91
CA ASP A 122 11.50 17.56 -16.83
C ASP A 122 11.52 18.23 -15.44
N ALA A 123 12.22 19.36 -15.30
CA ALA A 123 12.22 20.15 -14.06
C ALA A 123 10.84 20.78 -13.78
N GLU A 124 10.17 21.33 -14.80
CA GLU A 124 8.80 21.88 -14.68
C GLU A 124 7.78 20.80 -14.34
N LYS A 125 7.86 19.63 -14.98
CA LYS A 125 7.01 18.47 -14.66
C LYS A 125 7.20 18.04 -13.20
N LYS A 126 8.44 17.95 -12.73
CA LYS A 126 8.75 17.65 -11.33
C LYS A 126 8.16 18.71 -10.41
N ALA A 127 8.35 20.00 -10.71
CA ALA A 127 7.81 21.10 -9.94
C ALA A 127 6.26 21.02 -9.85
N LEU A 128 5.57 20.81 -10.97
CA LEU A 128 4.10 20.67 -11.03
C LEU A 128 3.58 19.51 -10.17
N VAL A 129 4.31 18.37 -10.17
CA VAL A 129 3.99 17.22 -9.32
C VAL A 129 4.15 17.60 -7.85
N TYR A 130 5.29 18.19 -7.46
CA TYR A 130 5.50 18.65 -6.08
C TYR A 130 4.44 19.66 -5.63
N ASP A 131 4.06 20.58 -6.50
CA ASP A 131 3.09 21.63 -6.21
C ASP A 131 1.68 21.04 -6.01
N ASN A 132 1.28 20.07 -6.84
CA ASN A 132 0.02 19.34 -6.65
C ASN A 132 0.01 18.52 -5.36
N TYR A 133 1.09 17.79 -5.07
CA TYR A 133 1.19 17.02 -3.82
C TYR A 133 1.16 17.94 -2.59
N SER A 134 1.87 19.06 -2.61
CA SER A 134 1.89 20.05 -1.52
C SER A 134 0.49 20.67 -1.28
N LYS A 135 -0.21 21.05 -2.36
CA LYS A 135 -1.59 21.57 -2.28
C LYS A 135 -2.56 20.52 -1.73
N LEU A 136 -2.41 19.25 -2.14
CA LEU A 136 -3.26 18.15 -1.67
C LEU A 136 -3.02 17.86 -0.19
N ILE A 137 -1.75 17.82 0.24
CA ILE A 137 -1.36 17.67 1.66
C ILE A 137 -1.96 18.82 2.49
N THR A 138 -1.81 20.06 2.02
CA THR A 138 -2.34 21.26 2.70
C THR A 138 -3.87 21.22 2.81
N ALA A 139 -4.57 20.75 1.78
CA ALA A 139 -6.02 20.59 1.80
C ALA A 139 -6.46 19.52 2.81
N THR A 140 -5.77 18.36 2.85
CA THR A 140 -6.04 17.32 3.86
C THR A 140 -5.75 17.79 5.28
N GLU A 141 -4.70 18.58 5.49
CA GLU A 141 -4.39 19.15 6.81
C GLU A 141 -5.47 20.15 7.24
N THR A 142 -5.96 20.96 6.31
CA THR A 142 -7.04 21.94 6.56
C THR A 142 -8.34 21.22 6.92
N ILE A 143 -8.70 20.15 6.21
CA ILE A 143 -9.87 19.31 6.52
C ILE A 143 -9.73 18.67 7.91
N ARG A 144 -8.54 18.17 8.25
CA ARG A 144 -8.26 17.60 9.58
C ARG A 144 -8.44 18.65 10.68
N LYS A 145 -7.94 19.87 10.46
CA LYS A 145 -8.01 20.99 11.41
C LYS A 145 -9.43 21.54 11.54
N MET A 146 -10.21 21.60 10.46
CA MET A 146 -11.63 21.94 10.49
C MET A 146 -12.45 20.89 11.26
N ARG A 147 -12.14 19.60 11.06
CA ARG A 147 -12.81 18.50 11.76
C ARG A 147 -12.49 18.47 13.26
N ALA A 148 -11.26 18.80 13.63
CA ALA A 148 -10.84 18.88 15.04
C ALA A 148 -11.46 20.08 15.79
N ASN A 149 -11.86 21.15 15.08
CA ASN A 149 -12.44 22.35 15.66
C ASN A 149 -13.98 22.43 15.53
N MET A 150 -14.64 21.40 14.99
CA MET A 150 -16.08 21.41 14.71
C MET A 150 -16.97 20.89 15.86
N ASP A 151 -16.41 20.43 16.99
CA ASP A 151 -17.15 20.08 18.20
C ASP A 151 -16.62 20.88 19.41
N PRO A 152 -17.45 21.61 20.21
CA PRO A 152 -18.87 21.97 20.08
C PRO A 152 -19.09 23.50 20.15
N LEU A 153 -19.49 24.13 19.05
CA LEU A 153 -19.94 25.53 19.06
C LEU A 153 -21.21 25.69 18.23
N ASN A 154 -22.27 24.90 18.52
CA ASN A 154 -23.62 25.36 18.17
C ASN A 154 -24.74 24.63 18.95
N PRO A 155 -25.46 25.32 19.87
CA PRO A 155 -26.53 24.73 20.67
C PRO A 155 -27.82 24.41 19.89
N MET A 156 -27.88 24.64 18.57
CA MET A 156 -29.00 24.19 17.74
C MET A 156 -28.85 22.75 17.22
N ALA A 157 -27.64 22.17 17.23
CA ALA A 157 -27.43 20.79 16.79
C ALA A 157 -27.96 19.75 17.80
N SER A 158 -28.12 20.13 19.08
CA SER A 158 -28.65 19.24 20.12
C SER A 158 -30.16 18.96 20.02
N THR A 159 -30.86 19.64 19.12
CA THR A 159 -32.29 19.34 18.85
C THR A 159 -32.48 18.14 17.92
N LEU A 160 -31.43 17.71 17.22
CA LEU A 160 -31.43 16.54 16.35
C LEU A 160 -30.95 15.27 17.06
N ASP A 161 -30.26 15.37 18.19
CA ASP A 161 -29.78 14.22 18.96
C ASP A 161 -30.90 13.23 19.35
N PRO A 162 -32.11 13.67 19.78
CA PRO A 162 -33.19 12.73 20.08
C PRO A 162 -33.70 12.01 18.83
N ALA A 163 -33.78 12.72 17.69
CA ALA A 163 -34.24 12.15 16.42
C ALA A 163 -33.22 11.19 15.82
N ILE A 164 -31.92 11.52 15.91
CA ILE A 164 -30.82 10.67 15.46
C ILE A 164 -30.70 9.44 16.36
N ALA A 165 -30.85 9.59 17.68
CA ALA A 165 -30.87 8.47 18.62
C ALA A 165 -32.06 7.54 18.36
N GLN A 166 -33.22 8.10 18.00
CA GLN A 166 -34.42 7.31 17.66
C GLN A 166 -34.28 6.58 16.33
N ILE A 167 -33.68 7.21 15.31
CA ILE A 167 -33.34 6.56 14.03
C ILE A 167 -32.29 5.48 14.24
N TYR A 168 -31.28 5.72 15.08
CA TYR A 168 -30.25 4.73 15.40
C TYR A 168 -30.83 3.54 16.17
N SER A 169 -31.74 3.79 17.11
CA SER A 169 -32.51 2.77 17.84
C SER A 169 -33.36 1.91 16.90
N GLN A 170 -34.12 2.53 15.99
CA GLN A 170 -34.94 1.82 15.01
C GLN A 170 -34.07 1.05 13.99
N ALA A 171 -32.98 1.65 13.52
CA ALA A 171 -32.05 0.99 12.61
C ALA A 171 -31.29 -0.17 13.28
N SER A 172 -30.95 -0.04 14.57
CA SER A 172 -30.37 -1.16 15.32
C SER A 172 -31.40 -2.25 15.54
N SER A 173 -32.64 -1.92 15.90
CA SER A 173 -33.71 -2.91 16.04
C SER A 173 -33.99 -3.65 14.73
N ILE A 174 -33.98 -2.96 13.59
CA ILE A 174 -34.10 -3.59 12.26
C ILE A 174 -32.88 -4.47 11.96
N ARG A 175 -31.67 -4.01 12.27
CA ARG A 175 -30.42 -4.77 12.09
C ARG A 175 -30.38 -6.02 12.96
N ASP A 176 -30.84 -5.92 14.21
CA ASP A 176 -30.86 -7.02 15.16
C ASP A 176 -31.97 -8.03 14.78
N ALA A 177 -33.13 -7.56 14.32
CA ALA A 177 -34.17 -8.41 13.70
C ALA A 177 -33.71 -9.07 12.39
N LEU A 178 -32.89 -8.39 11.57
CA LEU A 178 -32.26 -9.00 10.39
C LEU A 178 -31.20 -10.05 10.78
N ARG A 179 -30.51 -9.83 11.89
CA ARG A 179 -29.49 -10.74 12.42
C ARG A 179 -30.09 -11.99 13.06
N GLU A 180 -31.30 -11.90 13.61
CA GLU A 180 -32.06 -13.06 14.10
C GLU A 180 -32.69 -13.88 12.95
N THR A 181 -32.98 -13.25 11.81
CA THR A 181 -33.60 -13.93 10.64
C THR A 181 -32.58 -14.46 9.63
N VAL A 182 -31.31 -14.07 9.74
CA VAL A 182 -30.23 -14.54 8.85
C VAL A 182 -29.20 -15.32 9.68
N PRO A 183 -29.12 -16.65 9.53
CA PRO A 183 -28.12 -17.45 10.24
C PRO A 183 -26.69 -17.01 9.87
N SER A 184 -25.80 -17.05 10.86
CA SER A 184 -24.39 -16.66 10.72
C SER A 184 -23.73 -17.38 9.52
N PRO A 185 -22.86 -16.72 8.73
CA PRO A 185 -22.16 -17.35 7.61
C PRO A 185 -21.38 -18.61 8.00
N ASP A 186 -20.95 -18.68 9.25
CA ASP A 186 -20.18 -19.80 9.80
C ASP A 186 -21.07 -20.91 10.42
N SER A 187 -22.39 -20.71 10.52
CA SER A 187 -23.32 -21.75 10.99
C SER A 187 -23.65 -22.77 9.90
N GLU A 188 -24.04 -23.97 10.30
CA GLU A 188 -24.40 -25.05 9.35
C GLU A 188 -25.61 -24.69 8.46
N GLU A 189 -26.57 -23.89 8.95
CA GLU A 189 -27.65 -23.35 8.09
C GLU A 189 -27.16 -22.25 7.14
N GLY A 190 -26.21 -21.40 7.56
CA GLY A 190 -25.58 -20.39 6.72
C GLY A 190 -24.80 -21.00 5.56
N LYS A 191 -23.99 -22.03 5.85
CA LYS A 191 -23.26 -22.80 4.84
C LYS A 191 -24.20 -23.50 3.85
N LYS A 192 -25.32 -24.07 4.31
CA LYS A 192 -26.34 -24.69 3.44
C LYS A 192 -27.03 -23.67 2.53
N ARG A 193 -27.36 -22.49 3.05
CA ARG A 193 -27.98 -21.40 2.27
C ARG A 193 -27.02 -20.86 1.20
N ASP A 194 -25.75 -20.69 1.55
CA ASP A 194 -24.71 -20.27 0.62
C ASP A 194 -24.44 -21.33 -0.46
N ALA A 195 -24.42 -22.61 -0.08
CA ALA A 195 -24.33 -23.71 -1.04
C ALA A 195 -25.52 -23.73 -2.00
N ALA A 196 -26.76 -23.56 -1.50
CA ALA A 196 -27.97 -23.49 -2.32
C ALA A 196 -27.94 -22.27 -3.26
N THR A 197 -27.48 -21.11 -2.79
CA THR A 197 -27.36 -19.89 -3.59
C THR A 197 -26.30 -20.05 -4.69
N ARG A 198 -25.17 -20.70 -4.38
CA ARG A 198 -24.12 -21.03 -5.37
C ARG A 198 -24.64 -22.03 -6.40
N GLN A 199 -25.40 -23.04 -5.98
CA GLN A 199 -26.02 -24.02 -6.89
C GLN A 199 -27.01 -23.35 -7.85
N GLN A 200 -27.84 -22.42 -7.35
CA GLN A 200 -28.77 -21.66 -8.18
C GLN A 200 -28.06 -20.79 -9.22
N ARG A 201 -27.03 -20.04 -8.81
CA ARG A 201 -26.23 -19.21 -9.75
C ARG A 201 -25.53 -20.05 -10.81
N THR A 202 -25.03 -21.22 -10.43
CA THR A 202 -24.39 -22.15 -11.37
C THR A 202 -25.40 -22.68 -12.39
N ARG A 203 -26.63 -23.00 -11.95
CA ARG A 203 -27.72 -23.44 -12.82
C ARG A 203 -28.18 -22.35 -13.80
N GLU A 204 -28.29 -21.11 -13.33
CA GLU A 204 -28.65 -19.96 -14.17
C GLU A 204 -27.57 -19.68 -15.24
N LEU A 205 -26.29 -19.76 -14.85
CA LEU A 205 -25.18 -19.61 -15.79
C LEU A 205 -25.20 -20.72 -16.85
N ALA A 206 -25.42 -21.97 -16.45
CA ALA A 206 -25.52 -23.10 -17.38
C ALA A 206 -26.66 -22.91 -18.40
N ALA A 207 -27.83 -22.47 -17.94
CA ALA A 207 -28.97 -22.18 -18.81
C ALA A 207 -28.65 -21.04 -19.80
N GLN A 208 -27.99 -19.97 -19.36
CA GLN A 208 -27.62 -18.85 -20.24
C GLN A 208 -26.61 -19.27 -21.32
N VAL A 209 -25.63 -20.09 -20.97
CA VAL A 209 -24.59 -20.57 -21.89
C VAL A 209 -25.19 -21.48 -22.95
N LEU A 210 -26.04 -22.43 -22.56
CA LEU A 210 -26.72 -23.34 -23.49
C LEU A 210 -27.75 -22.63 -24.39
N ALA A 211 -28.32 -21.50 -23.96
CA ALA A 211 -29.22 -20.67 -24.77
C ALA A 211 -28.48 -19.72 -25.74
N THR A 212 -27.16 -19.80 -25.84
CA THR A 212 -26.37 -18.90 -26.69
C THR A 212 -26.55 -19.15 -28.20
N PRO A 213 -26.61 -20.39 -28.71
CA PRO A 213 -26.79 -20.64 -30.15
C PRO A 213 -28.05 -20.00 -30.74
N GLU A 214 -29.18 -20.03 -30.02
CA GLU A 214 -30.41 -19.35 -30.46
C GLU A 214 -30.24 -17.83 -30.60
N ARG A 215 -29.53 -17.20 -29.65
CA ARG A 215 -29.21 -15.77 -29.68
C ARG A 215 -28.27 -15.42 -30.83
N LEU A 216 -27.32 -16.30 -31.14
CA LEU A 216 -26.44 -16.13 -32.30
C LEU A 216 -27.23 -16.18 -33.61
N ARG A 217 -28.16 -17.11 -33.77
CA ARG A 217 -29.04 -17.18 -34.95
C ARG A 217 -29.87 -15.91 -35.11
N ALA A 218 -30.40 -15.36 -34.02
CA ALA A 218 -31.13 -14.09 -34.05
C ALA A 218 -30.25 -12.93 -34.54
N LEU A 219 -29.04 -12.78 -33.98
CA LEU A 219 -28.09 -11.73 -34.40
C LEU A 219 -27.63 -11.89 -35.86
N VAL A 220 -27.46 -13.12 -36.32
CA VAL A 220 -27.10 -13.42 -37.72
C VAL A 220 -28.26 -13.12 -38.66
N SER A 221 -29.51 -13.40 -38.26
CA SER A 221 -30.71 -13.03 -39.03
C SER A 221 -30.90 -11.51 -39.14
N GLU A 222 -30.40 -10.75 -38.17
CA GLU A 222 -30.35 -9.27 -38.19
C GLU A 222 -29.14 -8.71 -38.99
N GLY A 223 -28.31 -9.57 -39.59
CA GLY A 223 -27.12 -9.16 -40.34
C GLY A 223 -25.92 -8.74 -39.48
N LYS A 224 -25.97 -8.91 -38.15
CA LYS A 224 -24.92 -8.51 -37.20
C LYS A 224 -23.91 -9.64 -36.94
N ILE A 225 -23.33 -10.19 -38.00
CA ILE A 225 -22.45 -11.38 -37.94
C ILE A 225 -21.19 -11.11 -37.10
N SER A 226 -20.60 -9.92 -37.19
CA SER A 226 -19.42 -9.55 -36.40
C SER A 226 -19.70 -9.50 -34.90
N GLN A 227 -20.91 -9.08 -34.51
CA GLN A 227 -21.34 -9.06 -33.12
C GLN A 227 -21.60 -10.48 -32.60
N ALA A 228 -22.28 -11.31 -33.39
CA ALA A 228 -22.52 -12.72 -33.05
C ALA A 228 -21.19 -13.48 -32.83
N ARG A 229 -20.19 -13.26 -33.69
CA ARG A 229 -18.84 -13.85 -33.50
C ARG A 229 -18.19 -13.44 -32.20
N LYS A 230 -18.33 -12.16 -31.81
CA LYS A 230 -17.76 -11.64 -30.55
C LYS A 230 -18.47 -12.22 -29.32
N GLU A 231 -19.79 -12.39 -29.39
CA GLU A 231 -20.59 -12.96 -28.30
C GLU A 231 -20.37 -14.47 -28.12
N TRP A 232 -19.97 -15.20 -29.17
CA TRP A 232 -19.71 -16.64 -29.10
C TRP A 232 -18.36 -17.02 -28.45
N VAL A 233 -17.36 -16.13 -28.45
CA VAL A 233 -15.99 -16.46 -27.99
C VAL A 233 -15.94 -17.00 -26.56
N MET A 234 -16.64 -16.35 -25.62
CA MET A 234 -16.59 -16.72 -24.20
C MET A 234 -17.46 -17.96 -23.89
N PRO A 235 -18.73 -18.06 -24.34
CA PRO A 235 -19.54 -19.26 -24.16
C PRO A 235 -18.92 -20.52 -24.77
N ARG A 236 -18.32 -20.42 -25.97
CA ARG A 236 -17.62 -21.54 -26.62
C ARG A 236 -16.45 -22.07 -25.78
N LYS A 237 -15.56 -21.19 -25.32
CA LYS A 237 -14.43 -21.60 -24.44
C LYS A 237 -14.90 -22.28 -23.16
N LEU A 238 -16.02 -21.81 -22.61
CA LEU A 238 -16.61 -22.39 -21.40
C LEU A 238 -17.16 -23.79 -21.67
N LEU A 239 -17.90 -23.99 -22.77
CA LEU A 239 -18.42 -25.29 -23.20
C LEU A 239 -17.29 -26.28 -23.53
N GLU A 240 -16.22 -25.84 -24.20
CA GLU A 240 -15.01 -26.65 -24.44
C GLU A 240 -14.37 -27.10 -23.12
N SER A 241 -14.25 -26.18 -22.14
CA SER A 241 -13.74 -26.53 -20.81
C SER A 241 -14.64 -27.49 -20.03
N TRP A 242 -15.95 -27.49 -20.29
CA TRP A 242 -16.91 -28.43 -19.69
C TRP A 242 -16.77 -29.81 -20.32
N LYS A 243 -16.64 -29.87 -21.64
CA LYS A 243 -16.37 -31.10 -22.40
C LYS A 243 -15.06 -31.77 -21.93
N GLU A 244 -13.98 -31.01 -21.79
CA GLU A 244 -12.68 -31.52 -21.32
C GLU A 244 -12.74 -32.09 -19.89
N LYS A 245 -13.62 -31.56 -19.04
CA LYS A 245 -13.80 -31.98 -17.65
C LYS A 245 -14.87 -33.09 -17.49
N GLY A 246 -15.45 -33.57 -18.59
CA GLY A 246 -16.54 -34.56 -18.56
C GLY A 246 -17.84 -34.05 -17.94
N LEU A 247 -18.05 -32.72 -17.95
CA LEU A 247 -19.23 -32.06 -17.40
C LEU A 247 -20.25 -31.84 -18.52
N GLY A 248 -21.34 -32.62 -18.48
CA GLY A 248 -22.35 -32.65 -19.54
C GLY A 248 -22.05 -33.70 -20.61
N GLY A 249 -23.12 -34.27 -21.18
CA GLY A 249 -23.06 -35.32 -22.19
C GLY A 249 -23.20 -34.75 -23.61
N SER A 250 -24.10 -35.35 -24.40
CA SER A 250 -24.42 -34.95 -25.77
C SER A 250 -24.78 -33.47 -25.92
N ASP A 251 -25.44 -32.89 -24.92
CA ASP A 251 -26.05 -31.56 -25.02
C ASP A 251 -25.01 -30.43 -25.09
N VAL A 252 -23.83 -30.62 -24.48
CA VAL A 252 -22.71 -29.66 -24.55
C VAL A 252 -22.04 -29.70 -25.92
N GLU A 253 -21.91 -30.90 -26.49
CA GLU A 253 -21.35 -31.12 -27.83
C GLU A 253 -22.29 -30.58 -28.90
N GLU A 254 -23.59 -30.86 -28.79
CA GLU A 254 -24.65 -30.31 -29.65
C GLU A 254 -24.69 -28.77 -29.58
N CYS A 255 -24.57 -28.18 -28.38
CA CYS A 255 -24.54 -26.72 -28.23
C CYS A 255 -23.32 -26.07 -28.90
N ILE A 256 -22.15 -26.73 -28.89
CA ILE A 256 -20.95 -26.24 -29.58
C ILE A 256 -21.16 -26.30 -31.11
N GLU A 257 -21.67 -27.43 -31.60
CA GLU A 257 -21.94 -27.64 -33.02
C GLU A 257 -22.99 -26.64 -33.54
N GLU A 258 -24.08 -26.45 -32.81
CA GLU A 258 -25.14 -25.50 -33.16
C GLU A 258 -24.67 -24.04 -33.16
N GLY A 259 -23.81 -23.66 -32.22
CA GLY A 259 -23.26 -22.30 -32.14
C GLY A 259 -22.25 -22.02 -33.26
N ASP A 260 -21.46 -23.01 -33.65
CA ASP A 260 -20.53 -22.91 -34.78
C ASP A 260 -21.26 -22.91 -36.13
N GLU A 261 -22.32 -23.72 -36.29
CA GLU A 261 -23.19 -23.73 -37.47
C GLU A 261 -23.90 -22.38 -37.66
N ALA A 262 -24.38 -21.77 -36.58
CA ALA A 262 -25.04 -20.47 -36.63
C ALA A 262 -24.15 -19.34 -37.20
N LEU A 263 -22.82 -19.52 -37.21
CA LEU A 263 -21.85 -18.53 -37.68
C LEU A 263 -21.23 -18.88 -39.05
N ARG A 264 -21.64 -19.98 -39.69
CA ARG A 264 -21.18 -20.35 -41.04
C ARG A 264 -21.83 -19.46 -42.12
N PRO A 265 -21.06 -19.02 -43.13
CA PRO A 265 -21.62 -18.27 -44.26
C PRO A 265 -22.47 -19.18 -45.16
N VAL A 266 -23.70 -18.76 -45.46
CA VAL A 266 -24.57 -19.45 -46.41
C VAL A 266 -24.18 -19.04 -47.83
N ASP A 267 -23.45 -19.89 -48.55
CA ASP A 267 -23.18 -19.71 -49.97
C ASP A 267 -24.43 -20.04 -50.79
N ASN A 268 -24.86 -19.09 -51.62
CA ASN A 268 -26.05 -19.19 -52.43
C ASN A 268 -25.67 -19.48 -53.90
N LYS A 269 -26.22 -20.60 -54.42
CA LYS A 269 -26.37 -21.06 -55.82
C LYS A 269 -25.31 -22.02 -56.41
N SER A 270 -25.72 -23.27 -56.66
CA SER A 270 -26.03 -23.73 -58.03
C SER A 270 -26.82 -25.05 -58.05
N SER A 271 -27.68 -25.15 -59.06
CA SER A 271 -28.57 -26.25 -59.42
C SER A 271 -27.84 -27.44 -60.05
N SER A 272 -28.23 -28.68 -59.72
CA SER A 272 -28.80 -29.69 -60.64
C SER A 272 -28.52 -31.16 -60.27
N SER A 273 -29.56 -31.98 -60.49
CA SER A 273 -29.60 -33.45 -60.62
C SER A 273 -29.58 -34.34 -59.36
N SER A 274 -30.74 -34.95 -59.10
CA SER A 274 -30.90 -36.22 -58.35
C SER A 274 -30.45 -37.42 -59.20
N PRO A 275 -30.39 -38.65 -58.63
CA PRO A 275 -31.60 -39.47 -58.68
C PRO A 275 -32.00 -40.12 -57.34
N ARG A 276 -33.30 -40.41 -57.29
CA ARG A 276 -34.11 -41.01 -56.22
C ARG A 276 -33.67 -42.43 -55.85
N ILE A 277 -33.82 -42.80 -54.57
CA ILE A 277 -34.60 -44.00 -54.15
C ILE A 277 -35.39 -43.67 -52.88
N SER A 278 -36.67 -44.00 -52.94
CA SER A 278 -37.73 -43.89 -51.95
C SER A 278 -37.56 -44.81 -50.74
N ARG A 279 -38.06 -44.39 -49.57
CA ARG A 279 -39.06 -45.18 -48.84
C ARG A 279 -39.81 -44.31 -47.84
N ASP A 280 -41.12 -44.37 -47.98
CA ASP A 280 -42.14 -43.86 -47.08
C ASP A 280 -41.88 -44.30 -45.64
N GLU A 281 -42.13 -43.38 -44.69
CA GLU A 281 -43.16 -43.52 -43.66
C GLU A 281 -42.98 -42.39 -42.64
N ARG A 282 -43.91 -41.42 -42.65
CA ARG A 282 -44.14 -40.54 -41.48
C ARG A 282 -45.23 -41.19 -40.64
N PRO A 283 -45.04 -41.39 -39.33
CA PRO A 283 -46.16 -41.46 -38.42
C PRO A 283 -46.69 -40.06 -38.12
N SER A 284 -47.99 -40.05 -37.85
CA SER A 284 -48.87 -38.92 -37.61
C SER A 284 -48.55 -38.09 -36.37
N ARG A 285 -49.12 -36.89 -36.37
CA ARG A 285 -48.89 -35.77 -35.46
C ARG A 285 -49.55 -35.92 -34.07
N ASP A 286 -49.78 -37.15 -33.58
CA ASP A 286 -50.62 -37.40 -32.39
C ASP A 286 -49.99 -38.28 -31.28
N GLU A 287 -48.68 -38.55 -31.31
CA GLU A 287 -47.97 -39.26 -30.21
C GLU A 287 -46.95 -38.41 -29.46
N ARG A 288 -47.08 -37.07 -29.47
CA ARG A 288 -46.26 -36.17 -28.63
C ARG A 288 -46.99 -35.71 -27.36
N ARG A 289 -47.65 -36.64 -26.67
CA ARG A 289 -48.22 -36.41 -25.33
C ARG A 289 -48.07 -37.64 -24.43
N SER A 290 -46.84 -38.09 -24.22
CA SER A 290 -46.38 -38.64 -22.93
C SER A 290 -44.91 -39.03 -23.05
N ARG A 291 -44.03 -38.19 -22.51
CA ARG A 291 -42.68 -38.57 -22.07
C ARG A 291 -42.21 -37.44 -21.18
N ASP A 292 -42.59 -37.57 -19.91
CA ASP A 292 -42.06 -36.78 -18.84
C ASP A 292 -40.53 -36.95 -18.77
N SER A 293 -39.86 -35.79 -18.80
CA SER A 293 -38.55 -35.46 -18.20
C SER A 293 -37.35 -36.42 -18.32
N PRO A 294 -36.45 -36.24 -19.31
CA PRO A 294 -35.06 -36.69 -19.23
C PRO A 294 -34.18 -35.80 -18.32
N GLN A 295 -34.72 -34.68 -17.83
CA GLN A 295 -33.96 -33.70 -17.03
C GLN A 295 -33.77 -34.09 -15.55
N LEU A 296 -34.52 -35.08 -15.04
CA LEU A 296 -34.47 -35.52 -13.64
C LEU A 296 -33.40 -36.60 -13.40
N ASP A 297 -33.20 -37.53 -14.35
CA ASP A 297 -32.14 -38.55 -14.25
C ASP A 297 -30.73 -37.95 -14.44
N PHE A 298 -30.61 -36.89 -15.22
CA PHE A 298 -29.37 -36.13 -15.40
C PHE A 298 -28.91 -35.43 -14.10
N LEU A 299 -29.86 -34.93 -13.30
CA LEU A 299 -29.58 -34.29 -12.00
C LEU A 299 -29.26 -35.32 -10.90
N ALA A 300 -29.83 -36.52 -10.95
CA ALA A 300 -29.56 -37.57 -9.99
C ALA A 300 -28.14 -38.14 -10.14
N HIS A 301 -27.67 -38.37 -11.38
CA HIS A 301 -26.29 -38.84 -11.63
C HIS A 301 -25.21 -37.78 -11.34
N LEU A 302 -25.51 -36.48 -11.52
CA LEU A 302 -24.61 -35.41 -11.12
C LEU A 302 -24.47 -35.29 -9.59
N LEU A 303 -25.54 -35.55 -8.84
CA LEU A 303 -25.56 -35.44 -7.37
C LEU A 303 -24.95 -36.67 -6.68
N GLN A 304 -25.02 -37.86 -7.28
CA GLN A 304 -24.50 -39.09 -6.69
C GLN A 304 -22.96 -39.19 -6.75
N GLY A 305 -22.32 -38.53 -7.71
CA GLY A 305 -20.85 -38.43 -7.80
C GLY A 305 -20.21 -37.49 -6.76
N LEU A 306 -20.98 -36.58 -6.16
CA LEU A 306 -20.47 -35.59 -5.20
C LEU A 306 -20.49 -36.05 -3.73
N PHE A 307 -21.22 -37.12 -3.39
CA PHE A 307 -21.43 -37.54 -1.99
C PHE A 307 -20.39 -38.54 -1.44
N LEU A 308 -19.52 -39.10 -2.28
CA LEU A 308 -18.59 -40.18 -1.89
C LEU A 308 -17.13 -39.75 -1.63
N PHE A 309 -16.81 -38.46 -1.64
CA PHE A 309 -15.43 -37.96 -1.57
C PHE A 309 -14.99 -37.37 -0.21
N ASN A 310 -15.50 -37.89 0.91
CA ASN A 310 -15.08 -37.44 2.24
C ASN A 310 -14.33 -38.53 3.04
N SER A 311 -13.30 -39.10 2.42
CA SER A 311 -12.29 -39.90 3.10
C SER A 311 -10.97 -39.77 2.33
N SER A 312 -10.12 -38.84 2.77
CA SER A 312 -8.71 -38.71 2.36
C SER A 312 -7.98 -40.06 2.52
N PRO A 313 -7.02 -40.44 1.65
CA PRO A 313 -5.78 -39.65 1.50
C PRO A 313 -5.03 -39.68 0.14
N LYS A 314 -4.09 -38.73 0.03
CA LYS A 314 -2.87 -38.65 -0.84
C LYS A 314 -3.02 -38.30 -2.34
N MET A 315 -2.62 -37.06 -2.64
CA MET A 315 -1.89 -36.55 -3.82
C MET A 315 -1.93 -37.37 -5.13
N ALA A 316 -2.57 -36.82 -6.16
CA ALA A 316 -2.00 -36.56 -7.50
C ALA A 316 -3.07 -35.83 -8.34
N GLY A 317 -2.64 -34.89 -9.18
CA GLY A 317 -3.50 -33.90 -9.83
C GLY A 317 -4.78 -34.44 -10.48
N ASN A 318 -5.92 -33.90 -10.03
CA ASN A 318 -7.00 -33.42 -10.89
C ASN A 318 -7.98 -32.63 -10.02
N GLY A 319 -8.11 -31.34 -10.34
CA GLY A 319 -8.60 -30.30 -9.44
C GLY A 319 -10.11 -30.30 -9.22
N ALA A 320 -10.51 -30.39 -7.96
CA ALA A 320 -11.70 -29.73 -7.47
C ALA A 320 -11.36 -28.24 -7.27
N TRP A 321 -12.08 -27.35 -7.95
CA TRP A 321 -11.99 -25.89 -7.77
C TRP A 321 -12.65 -25.51 -6.43
N GLY A 322 -12.01 -25.83 -5.32
CA GLY A 322 -12.51 -25.47 -4.00
C GLY A 322 -11.70 -26.08 -2.87
N ALA A 323 -11.23 -25.21 -1.97
CA ALA A 323 -10.47 -25.55 -0.75
C ALA A 323 -9.02 -26.01 -0.95
N TRP A 324 -8.29 -25.47 -1.94
CA TRP A 324 -6.82 -25.51 -1.88
C TRP A 324 -6.35 -24.53 -0.81
N GLN A 325 -6.15 -25.02 0.41
CA GLN A 325 -5.49 -24.30 1.48
C GLN A 325 -4.11 -24.92 1.66
N VAL A 326 -3.08 -24.15 1.27
CA VAL A 326 -1.72 -24.46 1.65
C VAL A 326 -1.44 -23.70 2.92
N GLU A 327 -1.36 -24.45 4.02
CA GLU A 327 -0.98 -23.87 5.29
C GLU A 327 0.54 -23.72 5.37
N SER A 328 0.97 -22.75 6.19
CA SER A 328 2.38 -22.64 6.56
C SER A 328 2.86 -23.92 7.23
N SER A 329 4.13 -24.27 7.03
CA SER A 329 4.73 -25.39 7.76
C SER A 329 4.60 -25.22 9.28
N THR A 330 4.60 -26.34 9.98
CA THR A 330 4.44 -26.42 11.44
C THR A 330 5.58 -25.67 12.14
N PHE A 331 6.80 -25.79 11.61
CA PHE A 331 7.95 -25.03 12.11
C PHE A 331 7.75 -23.51 11.91
N THR A 332 7.33 -23.07 10.72
CA THR A 332 7.03 -21.65 10.47
C THR A 332 5.92 -21.13 11.39
N LYS A 333 4.84 -21.89 11.60
CA LYS A 333 3.77 -21.53 12.54
C LYS A 333 4.29 -21.39 13.98
N ALA A 334 5.19 -22.27 14.42
CA ALA A 334 5.80 -22.18 15.73
C ALA A 334 6.65 -20.89 15.87
N VAL A 335 7.45 -20.54 14.85
CA VAL A 335 8.22 -19.29 14.83
C VAL A 335 7.31 -18.07 14.88
N VAL A 336 6.25 -18.05 14.07
CA VAL A 336 5.26 -16.97 14.07
C VAL A 336 4.60 -16.82 15.45
N ALA A 337 4.15 -17.93 16.05
CA ALA A 337 3.53 -17.91 17.37
C ALA A 337 4.49 -17.43 18.47
N ALA A 338 5.76 -17.86 18.42
CA ALA A 338 6.78 -17.39 19.37
C ALA A 338 7.03 -15.88 19.22
N MET A 339 7.12 -15.39 17.98
CA MET A 339 7.27 -13.96 17.71
C MET A 339 6.06 -13.14 18.15
N GLN A 340 4.84 -13.59 17.86
CA GLN A 340 3.61 -12.91 18.29
C GLN A 340 3.42 -12.93 19.82
N LYS A 341 3.93 -13.96 20.51
CA LYS A 341 3.97 -14.01 21.98
C LYS A 341 4.91 -12.95 22.56
N LEU A 342 6.06 -12.72 21.93
CA LEU A 342 7.08 -11.76 22.37
C LEU A 342 6.77 -10.32 21.93
N TYR A 343 6.23 -10.16 20.72
CA TYR A 343 5.97 -8.91 20.03
C TYR A 343 4.65 -9.02 19.25
N PRO A 344 3.50 -8.82 19.91
CA PRO A 344 2.20 -8.92 19.25
C PRO A 344 2.06 -7.95 18.08
N GLU A 345 1.46 -8.37 16.97
CA GLU A 345 1.31 -7.51 15.80
C GLU A 345 0.36 -6.32 16.06
N GLU A 346 -0.46 -6.38 17.12
CA GLU A 346 -1.37 -5.32 17.51
C GLU A 346 -0.66 -4.06 18.04
N ILE A 347 0.59 -4.18 18.50
CA ILE A 347 1.38 -3.04 18.97
C ILE A 347 2.19 -2.36 17.87
N ALA A 348 2.29 -2.97 16.68
CA ALA A 348 2.88 -2.37 15.50
C ALA A 348 2.05 -1.21 14.92
N ASP A 349 2.69 -0.33 14.14
CA ASP A 349 2.01 0.80 13.51
C ASP A 349 1.17 0.37 12.30
N LYS A 350 -0.14 0.24 12.51
CA LYS A 350 -1.09 -0.22 11.49
C LYS A 350 -1.31 0.78 10.35
N SER A 351 -0.83 2.02 10.46
CA SER A 351 -1.10 3.05 9.46
C SER A 351 -0.14 2.98 8.26
N TRP A 352 1.05 2.41 8.44
CA TRP A 352 2.05 2.33 7.38
C TRP A 352 2.94 1.08 7.42
N ASP A 353 3.05 0.38 8.55
CA ASP A 353 3.98 -0.74 8.69
C ASP A 353 3.45 -2.04 8.05
N ASN A 354 4.37 -2.95 7.72
CA ASN A 354 4.08 -4.27 7.20
C ASN A 354 4.78 -5.36 8.02
N VAL A 355 4.17 -5.71 9.15
CA VAL A 355 4.63 -6.77 10.06
C VAL A 355 3.94 -8.11 9.77
N GLY A 356 4.47 -9.18 10.34
CA GLY A 356 3.92 -10.53 10.25
C GLY A 356 4.68 -11.43 9.27
N LEU A 357 4.01 -12.50 8.83
CA LEU A 357 4.56 -13.44 7.86
C LEU A 357 4.46 -12.88 6.43
N LEU A 358 5.57 -12.39 5.90
CA LEU A 358 5.63 -11.74 4.58
C LEU A 358 5.86 -12.75 3.43
N VAL A 359 6.54 -13.86 3.73
CA VAL A 359 6.78 -14.95 2.79
C VAL A 359 6.54 -16.27 3.52
N GLY A 360 5.58 -17.08 3.05
CA GLY A 360 5.27 -18.39 3.62
C GLY A 360 6.00 -19.54 2.93
N ASN A 361 5.97 -20.71 3.56
CA ASN A 361 6.37 -22.00 2.98
C ASN A 361 5.35 -23.07 3.38
N SER A 362 5.23 -24.15 2.61
CA SER A 362 4.36 -25.28 2.95
C SER A 362 5.15 -26.46 3.48
N GLU A 363 4.52 -27.45 4.11
CA GLU A 363 5.22 -28.71 4.47
C GLU A 363 5.90 -29.39 3.27
N ASN A 364 5.40 -29.21 2.04
CA ASN A 364 6.00 -29.82 0.84
C ASN A 364 7.24 -29.06 0.35
N ASP A 365 7.31 -27.76 0.61
CA ASP A 365 8.39 -26.90 0.14
C ASP A 365 9.41 -26.59 1.25
N ALA A 366 8.98 -26.66 2.51
CA ALA A 366 9.76 -26.26 3.67
C ALA A 366 11.02 -27.11 3.83
N LYS A 367 12.07 -26.45 4.31
CA LYS A 367 13.26 -27.14 4.78
C LYS A 367 12.92 -27.96 6.02
N THR A 368 13.57 -29.12 6.15
CA THR A 368 13.37 -30.04 7.28
C THR A 368 14.18 -29.64 8.51
N THR A 369 14.96 -28.57 8.43
CA THR A 369 15.81 -28.09 9.51
C THR A 369 15.02 -27.24 10.49
N ASN A 370 15.32 -27.35 11.79
CA ASN A 370 14.70 -26.50 12.82
C ASN A 370 15.52 -25.22 13.04
N LYS A 371 15.94 -24.57 11.95
CA LYS A 371 16.85 -23.42 12.00
C LYS A 371 16.16 -22.12 11.60
N VAL A 372 16.34 -21.09 12.43
CA VAL A 372 15.89 -19.71 12.19
C VAL A 372 17.10 -18.82 12.03
N LEU A 373 17.10 -17.94 11.03
CA LEU A 373 18.10 -16.89 10.87
C LEU A 373 17.48 -15.53 11.17
N VAL A 374 18.14 -14.75 12.03
CA VAL A 374 17.78 -13.37 12.38
C VAL A 374 18.70 -12.41 11.64
N THR A 375 18.14 -11.32 11.10
CA THR A 375 18.88 -10.27 10.40
C THR A 375 18.19 -8.93 10.55
N ASN A 376 18.93 -7.81 10.49
CA ASN A 376 18.29 -6.49 10.44
C ASN A 376 17.64 -6.27 9.07
N ASP A 377 18.46 -6.43 8.03
CA ASP A 377 18.08 -6.24 6.64
C ASP A 377 18.22 -7.55 5.86
N LEU A 378 17.17 -7.95 5.16
CA LEU A 378 17.22 -9.11 4.27
C LEU A 378 17.80 -8.71 2.91
N THR A 379 19.13 -8.62 2.84
CA THR A 379 19.86 -8.38 1.59
C THR A 379 20.01 -9.68 0.78
N TYR A 380 20.40 -9.54 -0.49
CA TYR A 380 20.72 -10.70 -1.33
C TYR A 380 21.78 -11.61 -0.70
N GLN A 381 22.81 -11.03 -0.08
CA GLN A 381 23.88 -11.81 0.54
C GLN A 381 23.39 -12.58 1.78
N VAL A 382 22.51 -11.98 2.58
CA VAL A 382 21.84 -12.65 3.70
C VAL A 382 20.94 -13.79 3.20
N ALA A 383 20.26 -13.61 2.07
CA ALA A 383 19.47 -14.68 1.48
C ALA A 383 20.33 -15.85 0.96
N VAL A 384 21.50 -15.55 0.39
CA VAL A 384 22.48 -16.60 0.01
C VAL A 384 22.95 -17.36 1.24
N ASP A 385 23.33 -16.64 2.30
CA ASP A 385 23.76 -17.21 3.59
C ASP A 385 22.69 -18.11 4.21
N ALA A 386 21.43 -17.66 4.23
CA ALA A 386 20.29 -18.42 4.71
C ALA A 386 20.11 -19.75 3.94
N ILE A 387 20.26 -19.72 2.61
CA ILE A 387 20.14 -20.92 1.77
C ILE A 387 21.32 -21.87 2.02
N GLU A 388 22.54 -21.37 2.14
CA GLU A 388 23.75 -22.17 2.41
C GLU A 388 23.72 -22.81 3.80
N GLN A 389 23.16 -22.12 4.79
CA GLN A 389 22.98 -22.63 6.15
C GLN A 389 21.77 -23.55 6.33
N ASP A 390 21.00 -23.75 5.25
CA ASP A 390 19.78 -24.56 5.19
C ASP A 390 18.76 -24.13 6.25
N VAL A 391 18.44 -22.83 6.32
CA VAL A 391 17.48 -22.29 7.29
C VAL A 391 16.04 -22.47 6.81
N SER A 392 15.09 -22.64 7.73
CA SER A 392 13.66 -22.78 7.40
C SER A 392 12.92 -21.45 7.43
N VAL A 393 13.31 -20.55 8.34
CA VAL A 393 12.65 -19.25 8.54
C VAL A 393 13.70 -18.16 8.72
N ILE A 394 13.50 -17.03 8.06
CA ILE A 394 14.23 -15.79 8.31
C ILE A 394 13.33 -14.86 9.13
N VAL A 395 13.82 -14.33 10.23
CA VAL A 395 13.23 -13.21 10.96
C VAL A 395 14.02 -11.95 10.61
N SER A 396 13.46 -11.14 9.71
CA SER A 396 14.05 -9.86 9.26
C SER A 396 13.45 -8.73 10.07
N TYR A 397 14.27 -7.94 10.75
CA TYR A 397 13.79 -6.81 11.55
C TYR A 397 13.03 -5.80 10.68
N HIS A 398 13.64 -5.37 9.57
CA HIS A 398 12.99 -4.52 8.60
C HIS A 398 12.07 -5.31 7.66
N PRO A 399 10.93 -4.73 7.24
CA PRO A 399 10.01 -5.37 6.31
C PRO A 399 10.68 -5.58 4.97
N PHE A 400 10.97 -6.83 4.65
CA PHE A 400 11.52 -7.15 3.34
C PHE A 400 10.55 -6.80 2.21
N ILE A 401 9.24 -6.83 2.46
CA ILE A 401 8.22 -6.26 1.58
C ILE A 401 7.65 -5.04 2.31
N PHE A 402 8.12 -3.84 2.01
CA PHE A 402 7.60 -2.62 2.64
C PHE A 402 6.39 -2.06 1.87
N GLY A 403 6.55 -1.82 0.57
CA GLY A 403 5.46 -1.48 -0.33
C GLY A 403 4.88 -2.70 -1.03
N GLY A 404 3.58 -2.70 -1.31
CA GLY A 404 2.92 -3.78 -2.04
C GLY A 404 3.55 -4.03 -3.41
N LEU A 405 4.01 -5.26 -3.65
CA LEU A 405 4.61 -5.68 -4.92
C LEU A 405 3.53 -5.94 -5.98
N LYS A 406 3.61 -5.24 -7.12
CA LYS A 406 2.71 -5.45 -8.27
C LYS A 406 3.19 -6.56 -9.21
N SER A 407 4.44 -6.97 -9.08
CA SER A 407 5.09 -8.02 -9.87
C SER A 407 6.23 -8.63 -9.07
N ILE A 408 6.58 -9.88 -9.38
CA ILE A 408 7.75 -10.56 -8.81
C ILE A 408 8.58 -11.10 -9.98
N THR A 409 9.73 -10.47 -10.25
CA THR A 409 10.59 -10.79 -11.39
C THR A 409 12.07 -10.66 -11.04
N ASN A 410 12.96 -11.14 -11.92
CA ASN A 410 14.40 -10.99 -11.75
C ASN A 410 14.95 -9.59 -12.11
N LYS A 411 14.09 -8.62 -12.45
CA LYS A 411 14.51 -7.27 -12.86
C LYS A 411 14.87 -6.38 -11.67
N ASP A 412 14.33 -6.70 -10.51
CA ASP A 412 14.52 -5.97 -9.28
C ASP A 412 15.24 -6.86 -8.25
N PRO A 413 16.30 -6.38 -7.56
CA PRO A 413 17.08 -7.21 -6.63
C PRO A 413 16.27 -7.80 -5.47
N GLN A 414 15.30 -7.04 -4.93
CA GLN A 414 14.42 -7.51 -3.85
C GLN A 414 13.50 -8.61 -4.37
N GLN A 415 12.85 -8.42 -5.53
CA GLN A 415 12.02 -9.46 -6.14
C GLN A 415 12.81 -10.72 -6.54
N ALA A 416 14.03 -10.57 -7.06
CA ALA A 416 14.90 -11.70 -7.38
C ALA A 416 15.28 -12.50 -6.13
N THR A 417 15.56 -11.80 -5.03
CA THR A 417 15.83 -12.40 -3.71
C THR A 417 14.60 -13.15 -3.19
N LEU A 418 13.40 -12.57 -3.32
CA LEU A 418 12.14 -13.21 -2.96
C LEU A 418 11.94 -14.54 -3.71
N LEU A 419 12.13 -14.53 -5.04
CA LEU A 419 12.02 -15.74 -5.86
C LEU A 419 12.99 -16.83 -5.43
N ARG A 420 14.21 -16.44 -5.04
CA ARG A 420 15.24 -17.37 -4.59
C ARG A 420 14.87 -18.02 -3.27
N LEU A 421 14.37 -17.25 -2.30
CA LEU A 421 13.93 -17.75 -1.00
C LEU A 421 12.69 -18.64 -1.13
N ALA A 422 11.70 -18.22 -1.93
CA ALA A 422 10.50 -19.00 -2.20
C ALA A 422 10.84 -20.34 -2.86
N LYS A 423 11.73 -20.34 -3.85
CA LYS A 423 12.23 -21.58 -4.49
C LYS A 423 12.98 -22.48 -3.50
N ALA A 424 13.65 -21.91 -2.51
CA ALA A 424 14.37 -22.64 -1.48
C ALA A 424 13.47 -23.09 -0.32
N GLY A 425 12.18 -22.75 -0.31
CA GLY A 425 11.26 -23.14 0.77
C GLY A 425 11.46 -22.37 2.08
N ILE A 426 12.05 -21.18 2.02
CA ILE A 426 12.40 -20.39 3.20
C ILE A 426 11.33 -19.33 3.44
N ALA A 427 10.73 -19.37 4.64
CA ALA A 427 9.76 -18.35 5.05
C ALA A 427 10.45 -17.08 5.56
N VAL A 428 9.76 -15.93 5.52
CA VAL A 428 10.25 -14.64 6.02
C VAL A 428 9.18 -14.00 6.89
N TYR A 429 9.52 -13.77 8.16
CA TYR A 429 8.71 -13.07 9.15
C TYR A 429 9.36 -11.74 9.53
N CYS A 430 8.54 -10.71 9.77
CA CYS A 430 8.99 -9.37 10.11
C CYS A 430 8.25 -8.80 11.34
N PRO A 431 8.93 -8.52 12.47
CA PRO A 431 8.29 -7.93 13.63
C PRO A 431 8.35 -6.39 13.66
N HIS A 432 9.34 -5.77 12.99
CA HIS A 432 9.58 -4.32 12.88
C HIS A 432 9.06 -3.47 14.06
N THR A 433 8.06 -2.62 13.84
CA THR A 433 7.58 -1.68 14.85
C THR A 433 6.95 -2.34 16.08
N ALA A 434 6.55 -3.63 16.01
CA ALA A 434 6.14 -4.35 17.21
C ALA A 434 7.31 -4.51 18.20
N VAL A 435 8.53 -4.69 17.70
CA VAL A 435 9.74 -4.72 18.55
C VAL A 435 10.06 -3.33 19.09
N ASP A 436 9.88 -2.29 18.28
CA ASP A 436 10.07 -0.90 18.72
C ASP A 436 9.13 -0.52 19.87
N ALA A 437 7.87 -0.97 19.76
CA ALA A 437 6.81 -0.62 20.69
C ALA A 437 6.78 -1.49 21.95
N ALA A 438 7.43 -2.66 21.95
CA ALA A 438 7.32 -3.59 23.06
C ALA A 438 7.91 -3.03 24.37
N PRO A 439 7.32 -3.30 25.54
CA PRO A 439 7.81 -2.81 26.84
C PRO A 439 9.26 -3.22 27.15
N GLU A 440 9.67 -4.41 26.71
CA GLU A 440 11.05 -4.93 26.77
C GLU A 440 11.67 -5.04 25.37
N GLY A 441 11.29 -4.09 24.52
CA GLY A 441 11.67 -3.99 23.12
C GLY A 441 12.98 -3.24 22.88
N LEU A 442 13.17 -2.83 21.63
CA LEU A 442 14.40 -2.20 21.15
C LEU A 442 14.71 -0.88 21.89
N ASN A 443 13.70 -0.03 22.05
CA ASN A 443 13.89 1.29 22.67
C ASN A 443 14.18 1.21 24.17
N THR A 444 13.66 0.18 24.85
CA THR A 444 13.99 -0.10 26.25
C THR A 444 15.45 -0.55 26.39
N TRP A 445 15.93 -1.43 25.52
CA TRP A 445 17.34 -1.86 25.48
C TRP A 445 18.27 -0.68 25.17
N LEU A 446 17.92 0.19 24.20
CA LEU A 446 18.71 1.38 23.91
C LEU A 446 18.74 2.36 25.09
N ALA A 447 17.62 2.49 25.81
CA ALA A 447 17.56 3.28 27.04
C ALA A 447 18.43 2.67 28.15
N ASP A 448 18.51 1.35 28.27
CA ASP A 448 19.41 0.67 29.20
C ASP A 448 20.87 0.97 28.90
N ILE A 449 21.26 1.10 27.62
CA ILE A 449 22.62 1.51 27.24
C ILE A 449 22.89 2.96 27.67
N VAL A 450 21.95 3.88 27.41
CA VAL A 450 22.07 5.29 27.81
C VAL A 450 22.14 5.43 29.33
N SER A 451 21.33 4.67 30.07
CA SER A 451 21.33 4.70 31.53
C SER A 451 22.53 3.99 32.14
N GLY A 452 22.92 2.83 31.62
CA GLY A 452 23.95 1.95 32.16
C GLY A 452 23.85 1.78 33.67
N PRO A 453 24.89 2.12 34.47
CA PRO A 453 24.84 1.90 35.91
C PRO A 453 24.02 2.94 36.67
N HIS A 454 23.56 4.01 36.01
CA HIS A 454 22.84 5.11 36.65
C HIS A 454 21.36 4.80 36.78
N GLN A 455 20.78 5.08 37.95
CA GLN A 455 19.35 4.94 38.15
C GLN A 455 18.58 6.02 37.37
N SER A 456 17.52 5.60 36.69
CA SER A 456 16.66 6.48 35.90
C SER A 456 15.21 6.03 35.96
N GLN A 457 14.30 6.98 36.15
CA GLN A 457 12.86 6.75 35.95
C GLN A 457 12.56 6.83 34.45
N ARG A 458 11.76 5.90 33.93
CA ARG A 458 11.50 5.79 32.48
C ARG A 458 10.01 5.72 32.16
N SER A 459 9.65 6.25 31.00
CA SER A 459 8.32 6.15 30.40
C SER A 459 8.44 6.04 28.88
N VAL A 460 7.39 5.57 28.22
CA VAL A 460 7.28 5.57 26.75
C VAL A 460 7.03 6.99 26.24
N ALA A 461 7.64 7.35 25.10
CA ALA A 461 7.48 8.67 24.52
C ALA A 461 6.10 8.83 23.86
N ILE A 462 5.66 7.82 23.11
CA ILE A 462 4.33 7.77 22.48
C ILE A 462 3.67 6.42 22.84
N PRO A 463 2.72 6.41 23.80
CA PRO A 463 2.03 5.17 24.19
C PRO A 463 1.24 4.54 23.04
N CYS A 464 1.25 3.21 22.97
CA CYS A 464 0.45 2.43 22.03
C CYS A 464 -0.92 2.13 22.64
N SER A 465 -1.99 2.69 22.07
CA SER A 465 -3.36 2.53 22.56
C SER A 465 -3.97 1.16 22.26
N SER A 466 -3.45 0.44 21.26
CA SER A 466 -3.89 -0.90 20.87
C SER A 466 -3.21 -2.03 21.64
N ALA A 467 -2.41 -1.71 22.65
CA ALA A 467 -1.64 -2.70 23.41
C ALA A 467 -2.55 -3.70 24.15
N PRO A 468 -2.32 -5.02 24.00
CA PRO A 468 -3.02 -6.01 24.81
C PRO A 468 -2.60 -5.91 26.27
N SER A 469 -3.42 -6.45 27.18
CA SER A 469 -3.13 -6.43 28.62
C SER A 469 -1.79 -7.09 28.98
N SER A 470 -1.36 -8.10 28.22
CA SER A 470 -0.05 -8.75 28.37
C SER A 470 1.14 -7.85 28.06
N HIS A 471 0.94 -6.76 27.32
CA HIS A 471 1.97 -5.80 26.90
C HIS A 471 1.60 -4.38 27.33
N SER A 472 1.05 -4.26 28.55
CA SER A 472 0.80 -2.94 29.15
C SER A 472 2.10 -2.14 29.22
N GLY A 473 2.03 -0.87 28.83
CA GLY A 473 3.21 0.00 28.73
C GLY A 473 3.90 0.00 27.36
N ALA A 474 3.35 -0.70 26.36
CA ALA A 474 3.86 -0.62 25.00
C ALA A 474 3.73 0.80 24.41
N GLY A 475 4.69 1.19 23.58
CA GLY A 475 4.77 2.51 22.96
C GLY A 475 6.12 2.78 22.31
N TYR A 476 6.16 3.79 21.46
CA TYR A 476 7.35 4.17 20.69
C TYR A 476 8.25 5.09 21.49
N GLY A 477 9.55 4.82 21.40
CA GLY A 477 10.61 5.58 22.08
C GLY A 477 10.54 5.47 23.61
N ALA A 478 11.65 5.77 24.27
CA ALA A 478 11.72 5.83 25.72
C ALA A 478 12.27 7.19 26.16
N ILE A 479 11.62 7.77 27.17
CA ILE A 479 12.04 8.99 27.85
C ILE A 479 12.49 8.59 29.25
N GLY A 480 13.61 9.13 29.69
CA GLY A 480 14.18 8.86 31.00
C GLY A 480 14.65 10.12 31.71
N ARG A 481 14.60 10.08 33.05
CA ARG A 481 15.20 11.09 33.91
C ARG A 481 16.09 10.42 34.94
N PHE A 482 17.33 10.86 35.02
CA PHE A 482 18.31 10.36 35.98
C PHE A 482 18.01 10.90 37.38
N GLU A 483 18.39 10.14 38.41
CA GLU A 483 18.36 10.63 39.79
C GLU A 483 19.47 11.67 40.07
N GLY A 484 20.50 11.73 39.23
CA GLY A 484 21.58 12.72 39.27
C GLY A 484 22.20 12.98 37.90
N ASP A 485 23.12 13.94 37.82
CA ASP A 485 23.71 14.38 36.56
C ASP A 485 24.76 13.40 36.02
N VAL A 486 24.55 12.91 34.80
CA VAL A 486 25.47 12.00 34.10
C VAL A 486 26.31 12.77 33.07
N SER A 487 27.58 12.42 32.88
CA SER A 487 28.40 13.05 31.83
C SER A 487 27.94 12.61 30.44
N LEU A 488 27.77 13.58 29.52
CA LEU A 488 27.49 13.27 28.12
C LEU A 488 28.59 12.41 27.48
N SER A 489 29.86 12.68 27.81
CA SER A 489 31.00 11.90 27.32
C SER A 489 30.93 10.43 27.73
N GLU A 490 30.50 10.15 28.97
CA GLU A 490 30.30 8.79 29.47
C GLU A 490 29.15 8.08 28.74
N ILE A 491 28.05 8.79 28.44
CA ILE A 491 26.95 8.25 27.64
C ILE A 491 27.43 7.89 26.22
N ILE A 492 28.15 8.80 25.56
CA ILE A 492 28.66 8.59 24.19
C ILE A 492 29.63 7.42 24.13
N LEU A 493 30.55 7.29 25.10
CA LEU A 493 31.49 6.17 25.15
C LEU A 493 30.76 4.82 25.30
N ARG A 494 29.74 4.77 26.15
CA ARG A 494 28.91 3.55 26.33
C ARG A 494 28.12 3.21 25.07
N LEU A 495 27.50 4.20 24.42
CA LEU A 495 26.83 4.01 23.14
C LEU A 495 27.80 3.46 22.08
N ALA A 496 28.99 4.07 21.98
CA ALA A 496 30.00 3.64 21.03
C ALA A 496 30.45 2.19 21.27
N GLU A 497 30.70 1.81 22.53
CA GLU A 497 31.09 0.45 22.91
C GLU A 497 29.98 -0.56 22.60
N LYS A 498 28.74 -0.29 23.04
CA LYS A 498 27.61 -1.22 22.96
C LYS A 498 26.99 -1.35 21.57
N LEU A 499 27.12 -0.34 20.71
CA LEU A 499 26.56 -0.34 19.36
C LEU A 499 27.57 -0.77 18.29
N GLY A 500 28.41 -1.76 18.63
CA GLY A 500 29.36 -2.37 17.70
C GLY A 500 30.73 -1.70 17.63
N GLY A 501 31.15 -0.99 18.68
CA GLY A 501 32.48 -0.38 18.74
C GLY A 501 32.65 0.81 17.78
N LEU A 502 31.69 1.74 17.79
CA LEU A 502 31.71 2.93 16.92
C LEU A 502 32.95 3.78 17.19
N LYS A 503 33.79 3.97 16.17
CA LYS A 503 34.95 4.88 16.25
C LYS A 503 34.55 6.35 16.21
N HIS A 504 33.44 6.66 15.54
CA HIS A 504 32.94 8.00 15.35
C HIS A 504 31.44 8.03 15.65
N VAL A 505 31.00 9.08 16.35
CA VAL A 505 29.61 9.32 16.69
C VAL A 505 29.27 10.74 16.27
N MET A 506 28.10 10.93 15.66
CA MET A 506 27.64 12.24 15.23
C MET A 506 26.89 12.91 16.39
N VAL A 507 27.32 14.11 16.77
CA VAL A 507 26.73 14.87 17.89
C VAL A 507 26.40 16.27 17.43
N ALA A 508 25.17 16.70 17.64
CA ALA A 508 24.72 18.08 17.49
C ALA A 508 24.44 18.64 18.89
N SER A 509 25.17 19.69 19.29
CA SER A 509 25.03 20.31 20.61
C SER A 509 24.67 21.79 20.48
N PRO A 510 23.99 22.38 21.49
CA PRO A 510 23.76 23.82 21.56
C PRO A 510 25.06 24.62 21.45
N VAL A 511 24.98 25.84 20.90
CA VAL A 511 26.15 26.71 20.72
C VAL A 511 26.82 26.98 22.06
N GLY A 512 28.13 26.72 22.14
CA GLY A 512 28.93 26.91 23.35
C GLY A 512 28.94 25.72 24.32
N ALA A 513 28.18 24.66 24.06
CA ALA A 513 28.26 23.42 24.84
C ALA A 513 29.51 22.62 24.44
N ASP A 514 30.27 22.16 25.44
CA ASP A 514 31.39 21.22 25.25
C ASP A 514 30.96 19.82 25.70
N VAL A 515 30.94 18.88 24.76
CA VAL A 515 30.58 17.47 24.96
C VAL A 515 31.31 16.83 26.15
N LYS A 516 32.55 17.24 26.42
CA LYS A 516 33.36 16.68 27.52
C LYS A 516 32.87 17.12 28.90
N THR A 517 32.31 18.32 29.00
CA THR A 517 31.89 18.91 30.29
C THR A 517 30.38 18.87 30.50
N THR A 518 29.59 18.73 29.42
CA THR A 518 28.13 18.70 29.47
C THR A 518 27.61 17.59 30.39
N LYS A 519 26.63 17.95 31.22
CA LYS A 519 25.89 17.08 32.12
C LYS A 519 24.46 16.89 31.61
N ILE A 520 23.96 15.66 31.73
CA ILE A 520 22.65 15.23 31.25
C ILE A 520 21.85 14.75 32.46
N SER A 521 20.66 15.32 32.66
CA SER A 521 19.71 14.93 33.72
C SER A 521 18.53 14.14 33.16
N SER A 522 18.26 14.29 31.86
CA SER A 522 17.15 13.66 31.16
C SER A 522 17.50 13.27 29.73
N PHE A 523 16.89 12.21 29.23
CA PHE A 523 17.15 11.69 27.89
C PHE A 523 15.88 11.18 27.20
N GLY A 524 15.89 11.18 25.87
CA GLY A 524 14.92 10.51 25.03
C GLY A 524 15.66 9.64 24.01
N VAL A 525 15.25 8.38 23.85
CA VAL A 525 15.82 7.46 22.88
C VAL A 525 14.75 6.91 21.95
N CYS A 526 15.09 6.79 20.67
CA CYS A 526 14.29 6.08 19.69
C CYS A 526 15.22 5.60 18.59
N ALA A 527 15.40 4.29 18.46
CA ALA A 527 16.22 3.68 17.42
C ALA A 527 15.69 4.00 16.01
N GLY A 528 16.51 3.73 14.99
CA GLY A 528 16.20 4.02 13.60
C GLY A 528 15.99 5.51 13.32
N SER A 529 14.95 5.82 12.56
CA SER A 529 14.54 7.18 12.18
C SER A 529 13.64 7.85 13.24
N GLY A 530 14.10 7.89 14.49
CA GLY A 530 13.28 8.14 15.68
C GLY A 530 13.00 9.59 16.09
N TYR A 531 13.54 10.59 15.38
CA TYR A 531 13.37 12.00 15.80
C TYR A 531 11.91 12.44 15.91
N ASP A 532 11.06 12.00 14.98
CA ASP A 532 9.64 12.40 14.99
C ASP A 532 8.86 11.86 16.19
N VAL A 533 9.32 10.74 16.77
CA VAL A 533 8.80 10.19 18.03
C VAL A 533 9.21 11.07 19.21
N LEU A 534 10.43 11.58 19.18
CA LEU A 534 11.04 12.31 20.31
C LEU A 534 10.89 13.84 20.25
N LYS A 535 10.48 14.43 19.13
CA LYS A 535 10.49 15.91 18.92
C LYS A 535 9.66 16.73 19.93
N LYS A 536 8.80 16.08 20.71
CA LYS A 536 7.99 16.70 21.78
C LYS A 536 8.55 16.44 23.18
N ALA A 537 9.58 15.60 23.30
CA ALA A 537 10.20 15.30 24.58
C ALA A 537 11.02 16.51 25.05
N GLU A 538 10.73 16.98 26.26
CA GLU A 538 11.48 18.05 26.93
C GLU A 538 12.62 17.43 27.73
N VAL A 539 13.69 17.07 27.03
CA VAL A 539 14.86 16.38 27.59
C VAL A 539 16.17 17.01 27.14
N ASP A 540 17.24 16.81 27.92
CA ASP A 540 18.56 17.37 27.65
C ASP A 540 19.27 16.65 26.49
N LEU A 541 19.07 15.33 26.40
CA LEU A 541 19.70 14.45 25.41
C LEU A 541 18.66 13.70 24.57
N LEU A 542 18.85 13.71 23.27
CA LEU A 542 18.15 12.86 22.32
C LEU A 542 19.13 11.86 21.71
N VAL A 543 18.77 10.58 21.65
CA VAL A 543 19.57 9.54 20.98
C VAL A 543 18.71 8.84 19.94
N THR A 544 19.18 8.81 18.70
CA THR A 544 18.47 8.13 17.60
C THR A 544 19.46 7.56 16.59
N GLY A 545 19.01 6.70 15.68
CA GLY A 545 19.87 6.20 14.62
C GLY A 545 20.20 7.30 13.61
N GLU A 546 19.18 7.95 13.08
CA GLU A 546 19.34 9.03 12.10
C GLU A 546 18.28 10.14 12.22
N THR A 547 18.55 11.27 11.56
CA THR A 547 17.65 12.43 11.51
C THR A 547 18.05 13.37 10.36
N SER A 548 17.13 14.24 9.97
CA SER A 548 17.41 15.29 8.98
C SER A 548 18.25 16.43 9.58
N HIS A 549 18.96 17.17 8.71
CA HIS A 549 19.69 18.37 9.11
C HIS A 549 18.82 19.40 9.84
N HIS A 550 17.61 19.66 9.33
CA HIS A 550 16.70 20.63 9.96
C HIS A 550 16.17 20.17 11.32
N SER A 551 15.96 18.87 11.49
CA SER A 551 15.59 18.27 12.77
C SER A 551 16.70 18.42 13.81
N ALA A 552 17.95 18.18 13.41
CA ALA A 552 19.11 18.41 14.27
C ALA A 552 19.25 19.90 14.67
N LEU A 553 19.12 20.82 13.70
CA LEU A 553 19.13 22.26 13.96
C LEU A 553 18.00 22.68 14.93
N ARG A 554 16.83 22.09 14.78
CA ARG A 554 15.70 22.36 15.68
C ARG A 554 16.00 21.89 17.10
N ALA A 555 16.54 20.68 17.27
CA ALA A 555 16.90 20.14 18.59
C ALA A 555 17.88 21.07 19.33
N ILE A 556 18.95 21.51 18.66
CA ILE A 556 19.95 22.40 19.27
C ILE A 556 19.37 23.79 19.60
N GLN A 557 18.44 24.31 18.79
CA GLN A 557 17.74 25.57 19.07
C GLN A 557 16.81 25.47 20.26
N GLN A 558 16.30 24.26 20.55
CA GLN A 558 15.51 23.97 21.75
C GLN A 558 16.40 23.67 22.98
N GLY A 559 17.73 23.81 22.85
CA GLY A 559 18.67 23.57 23.94
C GLY A 559 19.01 22.08 24.16
N GLN A 560 18.59 21.20 23.25
CA GLN A 560 18.79 19.76 23.36
C GLN A 560 20.09 19.35 22.65
N THR A 561 20.80 18.39 23.23
CA THR A 561 21.88 17.69 22.53
C THR A 561 21.30 16.48 21.81
N LEU A 562 21.69 16.27 20.56
CA LEU A 562 21.28 15.12 19.76
C LEU A 562 22.50 14.26 19.42
N VAL A 563 22.42 12.97 19.71
CA VAL A 563 23.42 11.96 19.36
C VAL A 563 22.82 11.02 18.33
N GLN A 564 23.53 10.87 17.20
CA GLN A 564 23.15 9.94 16.13
C GLN A 564 24.16 8.81 16.06
N VAL A 565 23.65 7.57 16.07
CA VAL A 565 24.45 6.34 16.14
C VAL A 565 24.25 5.44 14.91
N PHE A 566 23.85 6.02 13.78
CA PHE A 566 23.46 5.35 12.52
C PHE A 566 22.19 4.50 12.67
N HIS A 567 21.39 4.45 11.60
CA HIS A 567 20.07 3.80 11.61
C HIS A 567 20.18 2.36 12.12
N SER A 568 20.85 1.52 11.35
CA SER A 568 20.83 0.09 11.61
C SER A 568 21.85 -0.37 12.67
N ASN A 569 22.82 0.48 13.05
CA ASN A 569 23.63 0.24 14.25
C ASN A 569 22.84 0.41 15.55
N SER A 570 21.85 1.29 15.57
CA SER A 570 20.95 1.45 16.73
C SER A 570 20.01 0.26 16.95
N GLU A 571 19.92 -0.66 15.97
CA GLU A 571 19.03 -1.82 15.97
C GLU A 571 19.79 -3.14 16.11
N ARG A 572 20.89 -3.33 15.36
CA ARG A 572 21.58 -4.63 15.23
C ARG A 572 22.08 -5.23 16.55
N GLY A 573 22.51 -4.42 17.50
CA GLY A 573 22.94 -4.92 18.81
C GLY A 573 21.81 -5.66 19.52
N TYR A 574 20.57 -5.18 19.42
CA TYR A 574 19.40 -5.84 19.99
C TYR A 574 19.15 -7.22 19.39
N LEU A 575 19.36 -7.37 18.08
CA LEU A 575 19.16 -8.64 17.40
C LEU A 575 20.08 -9.72 17.98
N GLN A 576 21.35 -9.36 18.20
CA GLN A 576 22.37 -10.27 18.69
C GLN A 576 22.24 -10.55 20.19
N GLU A 577 22.04 -9.51 21.00
CA GLU A 577 22.07 -9.59 22.47
C GLU A 577 20.72 -10.02 23.06
N VAL A 578 19.61 -9.72 22.40
CA VAL A 578 18.27 -9.88 22.99
C VAL A 578 17.36 -10.75 22.13
N LEU A 579 17.05 -10.34 20.90
CA LEU A 579 16.03 -10.99 20.07
C LEU A 579 16.36 -12.46 19.81
N ARG A 580 17.60 -12.74 19.40
CA ARG A 580 18.06 -14.12 19.14
C ARG A 580 17.82 -15.03 20.35
N LEU A 581 18.23 -14.59 21.54
CA LEU A 581 18.10 -15.36 22.78
C LEU A 581 16.64 -15.53 23.22
N LYS A 582 15.85 -14.44 23.16
CA LYS A 582 14.41 -14.48 23.52
C LYS A 582 13.64 -15.40 22.58
N LEU A 583 13.89 -15.32 21.28
CA LEU A 583 13.24 -16.19 20.29
C LEU A 583 13.66 -17.65 20.47
N GLU A 584 14.96 -17.93 20.67
CA GLU A 584 15.45 -19.28 20.90
C GLU A 584 14.81 -19.90 22.16
N ALA A 585 14.75 -19.13 23.25
CA ALA A 585 14.11 -19.58 24.49
C ALA A 585 12.60 -19.86 24.31
N ALA A 586 11.88 -18.96 23.64
CA ALA A 586 10.44 -19.14 23.36
C ALA A 586 10.17 -20.33 22.45
N MET A 587 11.03 -20.58 21.46
CA MET A 587 10.90 -21.71 20.54
C MET A 587 11.21 -23.05 21.21
N LYS A 588 12.17 -23.11 22.14
CA LYS A 588 12.54 -24.34 22.86
C LYS A 588 11.41 -24.91 23.73
N GLU A 589 10.37 -24.12 24.04
CA GLU A 589 9.15 -24.60 24.70
C GLU A 589 8.43 -25.66 23.83
N ASN A 590 8.46 -25.53 22.50
CA ASN A 590 7.72 -26.39 21.57
C ASN A 590 8.64 -27.20 20.63
N VAL A 591 9.84 -26.70 20.33
CA VAL A 591 10.82 -27.31 19.43
C VAL A 591 12.18 -27.34 20.13
N PRO A 592 12.50 -28.41 20.90
CA PRO A 592 13.70 -28.47 21.73
C PRO A 592 15.02 -28.35 20.95
N GLU A 593 15.05 -28.83 19.70
CA GLU A 593 16.22 -28.85 18.81
C GLU A 593 16.34 -27.60 17.92
N VAL A 594 15.60 -26.53 18.23
CA VAL A 594 15.66 -25.29 17.47
C VAL A 594 17.03 -24.61 17.58
N GLU A 595 17.53 -24.12 16.44
CA GLU A 595 18.73 -23.31 16.36
C GLU A 595 18.38 -21.92 15.83
N VAL A 596 18.73 -20.86 16.57
CA VAL A 596 18.53 -19.47 16.13
C VAL A 596 19.89 -18.80 15.96
N VAL A 597 20.21 -18.45 14.72
CA VAL A 597 21.48 -17.83 14.32
C VAL A 597 21.27 -16.39 13.86
N VAL A 598 22.31 -15.55 13.92
CA VAL A 598 22.31 -14.23 13.27
C VAL A 598 23.15 -14.33 12.00
N SER A 599 22.70 -13.71 10.90
CA SER A 599 23.48 -13.72 9.65
C SER A 599 24.84 -13.06 9.83
N LYS A 600 25.88 -13.66 9.25
CA LYS A 600 27.24 -13.09 9.22
C LYS A 600 27.38 -11.96 8.20
N TYR A 601 26.41 -11.84 7.30
CA TYR A 601 26.39 -10.82 6.24
C TYR A 601 25.45 -9.66 6.56
N ASP A 602 24.78 -9.69 7.72
CA ASP A 602 24.04 -8.54 8.22
C ASP A 602 25.03 -7.45 8.63
N LYS A 603 25.01 -6.33 7.91
CA LYS A 603 25.90 -5.20 8.11
C LYS A 603 25.27 -3.91 7.63
N ASP A 604 25.71 -2.80 8.20
CA ASP A 604 25.27 -1.48 7.76
C ASP A 604 25.68 -1.25 6.29
N PRO A 605 24.81 -0.64 5.47
CA PRO A 605 25.14 -0.33 4.07
C PRO A 605 26.24 0.73 3.94
N PHE A 606 26.49 1.52 4.99
CA PHE A 606 27.53 2.55 5.01
C PHE A 606 28.81 2.03 5.68
N THR A 607 29.95 2.42 5.13
CA THR A 607 31.26 2.24 5.75
C THR A 607 31.79 3.61 6.16
N ILE A 608 32.15 3.74 7.43
CA ILE A 608 32.77 4.97 7.95
C ILE A 608 34.27 4.90 7.64
N LEU A 609 34.75 5.82 6.80
CA LEU A 609 36.16 5.91 6.41
C LEU A 609 36.81 7.10 7.08
N ASP A 610 37.95 6.89 7.75
CA ASP A 610 38.88 7.99 8.01
C ASP A 610 39.61 8.30 6.70
N VAL A 611 39.45 9.53 6.22
CA VAL A 611 40.06 9.95 4.94
C VAL A 611 41.60 9.90 5.02
N ASN A 612 42.17 9.94 6.22
CA ASN A 612 43.61 9.78 6.42
C ASN A 612 44.07 8.33 6.21
N ASP A 613 43.19 7.33 6.37
CA ASP A 613 43.50 5.92 6.11
C ASP A 613 43.55 5.59 4.60
N LEU A 614 43.12 6.52 3.74
CA LEU A 614 43.11 6.36 2.27
C LEU A 614 44.36 6.89 1.57
N LYS A 615 45.25 7.57 2.31
CA LYS A 615 46.51 8.14 1.82
C LYS A 615 47.67 7.24 2.18
#